data_AF-A0A843G5S9-F1
#
_entry.id   AF-A0A843G5S9-F1
#
_cell.length_a   1.000
_cell.length_b   1.000
_cell.length_c   1.000
_cell.angle_alpha   90.00
_cell.angle_beta   90.00
_cell.angle_gamma   90.00
#
_symmetry.space_group_name_H-M   'P 1'
#
loop_
_entity.id
_entity.type
_entity.pdbx_description
1 polymer ?
#
loop_
_entity_poly.entity_id
_entity_poly.type
_entity_poly.pdbx_seq_one_letter_code
_entity_poly.pdbx_strand_id
1 'polypeptide(L)' 'MELNFRLNMGGEDLVIAIAQDWQTNEVLMVAFMNKEAVEQTLKTKKAHYYSTSRQKQWLKGESSGNVQTV' A
#
# COMPACT_ATOMS: atom_id res chain seq x y z
N MET A 1 10.50 -1.82 -12.69
CA MET A 1 10.65 -0.57 -11.92
C MET A 1 11.30 -0.94 -10.60
N GLU A 2 12.43 -0.34 -10.27
CA GLU A 2 13.14 -0.60 -9.01
C GLU A 2 12.81 0.54 -8.04
N LEU A 3 11.99 0.25 -7.02
CA LEU A 3 11.68 1.22 -5.96
C LEU A 3 12.74 1.13 -4.86
N ASN A 4 13.14 2.28 -4.33
CA ASN A 4 14.05 2.34 -3.20
C ASN A 4 13.26 2.42 -1.88
N PHE A 5 13.15 1.30 -1.18
CA PHE A 5 12.49 1.17 0.13
C PHE A 5 13.42 1.69 1.24
N ARG A 6 13.60 3.01 1.30
CA ARG A 6 14.60 3.65 2.17
C ARG A 6 14.07 4.07 3.55
N LEU A 7 12.78 3.93 3.81
CA LEU A 7 12.21 4.29 5.11
C LEU A 7 12.18 3.06 6.01
N ASN A 8 13.06 3.01 7.01
CA ASN A 8 13.05 1.91 7.98
C ASN A 8 12.14 2.24 9.18
N MET A 9 11.13 1.42 9.43
CA MET A 9 10.26 1.52 10.61
C MET A 9 10.01 0.15 11.20
N GLY A 10 10.41 -0.05 12.46
CA GLY A 10 10.22 -1.34 13.14
C GLY A 10 10.97 -2.50 12.48
N GLY A 11 12.08 -2.22 11.79
CA GLY A 11 12.88 -3.23 11.08
C GLY A 11 12.42 -3.51 9.65
N GLU A 12 11.34 -2.89 9.19
CA GLU A 12 10.85 -3.01 7.81
C GLU A 12 11.25 -1.82 6.95
N ASP A 13 11.67 -2.11 5.73
CA ASP A 13 12.02 -1.13 4.70
C ASP A 13 10.80 -0.80 3.84
N LEU A 14 10.41 0.46 3.85
CA LEU A 14 9.13 0.95 3.37
C LEU A 14 9.27 2.05 2.32
N VAL A 15 8.19 2.23 1.55
CA VAL A 15 7.89 3.45 0.80
C VAL A 15 6.56 4.02 1.29
N ILE A 16 6.37 5.32 1.06
CA ILE A 16 5.08 5.98 1.26
C ILE A 16 4.25 5.78 -0.01
N ALA A 17 3.01 5.34 0.16
CA ALA A 17 2.03 5.18 -0.89
C ALA A 17 0.89 6.18 -0.71
N ILE A 18 0.55 6.88 -1.79
CA ILE A 18 -0.56 7.84 -1.84
C ILE A 18 -1.62 7.23 -2.76
N ALA A 19 -2.80 6.94 -2.22
CA ALA A 19 -3.94 6.52 -3.03
C ALA A 19 -4.69 7.77 -3.50
N GLN A 20 -4.90 7.86 -4.80
CA GLN A 20 -5.59 8.97 -5.44
C GLN A 20 -6.74 8.42 -6.28
N ASP A 21 -7.88 9.11 -6.25
CA ASP A 21 -8.97 8.83 -7.17
C ASP A 21 -8.55 9.15 -8.60
N TRP A 22 -8.70 8.18 -9.51
CA TRP A 22 -8.20 8.28 -10.88
C TRP A 22 -9.01 9.24 -11.76
N GLN A 23 -10.23 9.61 -11.37
CA GLN A 23 -11.09 10.54 -12.11
C GLN A 23 -10.97 11.96 -11.57
N THR A 24 -11.05 12.11 -10.25
CA THR A 24 -11.15 13.43 -9.60
C THR A 24 -9.81 14.00 -9.18
N ASN A 25 -8.75 13.17 -9.13
CA ASN A 25 -7.46 13.48 -8.53
C ASN A 25 -7.52 13.75 -7.01
N GLU A 26 -8.63 13.41 -6.34
CA GLU A 26 -8.73 13.51 -4.88
C GLU A 26 -7.74 12.55 -4.21
N VAL A 27 -6.97 13.04 -3.23
CA VAL A 27 -6.12 12.17 -2.41
C VAL A 27 -6.99 11.48 -1.37
N LEU A 28 -7.14 10.16 -1.52
CA LEU A 28 -8.01 9.34 -0.68
C LEU A 28 -7.35 8.93 0.63
N MET A 29 -6.06 8.58 0.59
CA MET A 29 -5.31 8.18 1.78
C MET A 29 -3.79 8.13 1.54
N VAL A 30 -3.05 8.10 2.65
CA VAL A 30 -1.62 7.81 2.70
C VAL A 30 -1.39 6.57 3.57
N ALA A 31 -0.49 5.70 3.14
CA ALA A 31 -0.07 4.52 3.89
C ALA A 31 1.37 4.13 3.54
N PHE A 32 1.87 3.04 4.14
CA PHE A 32 3.17 2.48 3.84
C PHE A 32 3.04 1.20 3.02
N MET A 33 4.03 0.92 2.18
CA MET A 33 4.19 -0.37 1.51
C MET A 33 5.62 -0.85 1.72
N ASN A 34 5.78 -2.10 2.15
CA ASN A 34 7.05 -2.80 1.97
C ASN A 34 7.11 -3.44 0.58
N LYS A 35 8.20 -4.15 0.28
CA LYS A 35 8.41 -4.78 -1.03
C LYS A 35 7.28 -5.73 -1.42
N GLU A 36 6.88 -6.59 -0.49
CA GLU A 36 5.80 -7.56 -0.71
C GLU A 36 4.46 -6.88 -1.01
N ALA A 37 4.10 -5.81 -0.28
CA ALA A 37 2.87 -5.06 -0.53
C ALA A 37 2.81 -4.49 -1.96
N VAL A 38 3.94 -3.98 -2.47
CA VAL A 38 4.03 -3.51 -3.87
C VAL A 38 3.87 -4.66 -4.84
N GLU A 39 4.56 -5.77 -4.63
CA GLU A 39 4.49 -6.96 -5.50
C GLU A 39 3.07 -7.52 -5.56
N GLN A 40 2.39 -7.64 -4.42
CA GLN A 40 0.99 -8.10 -4.35
C GLN A 40 0.04 -7.12 -5.04
N THR A 41 0.27 -5.81 -4.89
CA THR A 41 -0.53 -4.79 -5.59
C THR A 41 -0.41 -4.93 -7.11
N LEU A 42 0.81 -5.08 -7.62
CA LEU A 42 1.05 -5.25 -9.06
C LEU A 42 0.45 -6.55 -9.60
N LYS A 43 0.53 -7.64 -8.83
CA LYS A 43 0.04 -8.97 -9.18
C LYS A 43 -1.50 -9.04 -9.17
N THR A 44 -2.14 -8.50 -8.14
CA THR A 44 -3.58 -8.66 -7.91
C THR A 44 -4.42 -7.53 -8.48
N LYS A 45 -3.80 -6.41 -8.87
CA LYS A 45 -4.49 -5.18 -9.27
C LYS A 45 -5.38 -4.61 -8.17
N LYS A 46 -5.03 -4.87 -6.91
CA LYS A 46 -5.72 -4.37 -5.72
C LYS A 46 -4.69 -3.81 -4.75
N ALA A 47 -4.97 -2.65 -4.15
CA ALA A 47 -4.02 -2.01 -3.25
C ALA A 47 -3.77 -2.84 -1.98
N HIS A 48 -2.53 -3.31 -1.83
CA HIS A 48 -2.00 -3.92 -0.62
C HIS A 48 -1.07 -2.94 0.09
N TYR A 49 -1.07 -2.93 1.41
CA TYR A 49 -0.20 -2.05 2.19
C TYR A 49 0.41 -2.82 3.37
N TYR A 50 1.42 -2.22 3.98
CA TYR A 50 2.01 -2.70 5.22
C TYR A 50 1.55 -1.83 6.41
N SER A 51 0.97 -2.46 7.42
CA SER A 51 0.57 -1.78 8.65
C SER A 51 1.73 -1.77 9.64
N THR A 52 2.33 -0.60 9.86
CA THR A 52 3.45 -0.43 10.81
C THR A 52 3.06 -0.66 12.26
N SER A 53 1.79 -0.45 12.63
CA SER A 53 1.28 -0.71 13.98
C SER A 53 0.91 -2.18 14.21
N ARG A 54 0.44 -2.88 13.18
CA ARG A 54 0.06 -4.30 13.27
C ARG A 54 1.17 -5.25 12.81
N GLN A 55 2.26 -4.69 12.27
CA GLN A 55 3.41 -5.39 11.69
C GLN A 55 3.00 -6.49 10.71
N LYS A 56 2.07 -6.17 9.80
CA LYS A 56 1.53 -7.15 8.84
C LYS A 56 1.06 -6.50 7.54
N GLN A 57 1.01 -7.33 6.49
CA GLN A 57 0.32 -7.00 5.26
C GLN A 57 -1.19 -6.83 5.49
N TRP A 58 -1.81 -5.92 4.73
CA TRP A 58 -3.26 -5.90 4.57
C TRP A 58 -3.66 -5.70 3.11
N LEU A 59 -4.84 -6.19 2.75
CA LEU A 59 -5.54 -5.79 1.52
C LEU A 59 -6.53 -4.68 1.89
N LYS A 60 -6.44 -3.52 1.23
CA LYS A 60 -7.39 -2.44 1.49
C LYS A 60 -8.80 -2.91 1.17
N GLY A 61 -9.68 -2.81 2.17
CA GLY A 61 -11.08 -3.24 2.04
C GLY A 61 -11.33 -4.71 2.37
N GLU A 62 -10.33 -5.46 2.86
CA GLU A 62 -10.49 -6.90 3.20
C GLU A 62 -11.67 -7.21 4.12
N SER A 63 -11.98 -6.32 5.08
CA SER A 63 -13.12 -6.48 5.98
C SER A 63 -14.36 -5.69 5.55
N SER A 64 -14.18 -4.55 4.88
CA SER A 64 -15.27 -3.61 4.57
C SER A 64 -15.87 -3.75 3.18
N GLY A 65 -15.22 -4.48 2.26
CA GLY A 65 -15.57 -4.52 0.83
C GLY A 65 -15.09 -3.30 0.02
N ASN A 66 -14.75 -2.18 0.66
CA ASN A 66 -14.19 -0.97 0.01
C ASN A 66 -12.75 -1.15 -0.49
N VAL A 67 -12.59 -1.96 -1.54
CA VAL A 67 -11.33 -2.28 -2.22
C VAL A 67 -10.91 -1.15 -3.17
N GLN A 68 -9.61 -0.90 -3.27
CA GLN A 68 -9.02 0.01 -4.27
C GLN A 68 -8.39 -0.82 -5.38
N THR A 69 -8.87 -0.66 -6.61
CA THR A 69 -8.33 -1.31 -7.81
C THR A 69 -7.25 -0.44 -8.44
N VAL A 70 -6.17 -1.07 -8.94
CA VAL A 70 -4.98 -0.42 -9.54
C VAL A 70 -4.75 -0.91 -10.96
#